data_AF-A0A7X7WHY9-F1
#
_entry.id   AF-A0A7X7WHY9-F1
#
_cell.length_a   1.000
_cell.length_b   1.000
_cell.length_c   1.000
_cell.angle_alpha   90.00
_cell.angle_beta   90.00
_cell.angle_gamma   90.00
#
_symmetry.space_group_name_H-M   'P 1'
#
loop_
_entity.id
_entity.type
_entity.pdbx_description
1 polymer ?
#
loop_
_entity_poly.entity_id
_entity_poly.type
_entity_poly.pdbx_seq_one_letter_code
_entity_poly.pdbx_strand_id
1 'polypeptide(L)'
;QKMIKDAQAHESEDKARREKIDSINAADSLAYQTEKNLREWGDKLDADQKAKAQAAVDRLKDAAKREDLNEIKSATDALNNIMHEIAAKLYAQTPPPGGQPGNGGNGSTGSGRQSEPNSGQGKKPAGDAVDADFEVVN
;
A
#
# COMPACT_ATOMS: atom_id res chain seq x y z
N GLN A 1 -26.45 16.65 -37.56
CA GLN A 1 -25.81 15.33 -37.36
C GLN A 1 -24.29 15.36 -37.51
N LYS A 2 -23.69 16.15 -38.43
CA LYS A 2 -22.21 16.30 -38.50
C LYS A 2 -21.61 16.99 -37.26
N MET A 3 -22.17 18.12 -36.81
CA MET A 3 -21.73 18.83 -35.59
C MET A 3 -21.73 17.96 -34.31
N ILE A 4 -22.64 17.00 -34.18
CA ILE A 4 -22.71 16.14 -32.98
C ILE A 4 -21.59 15.09 -33.02
N LYS A 5 -21.30 14.51 -34.18
CA LYS A 5 -20.22 13.53 -34.36
C LYS A 5 -18.85 14.18 -34.16
N ASP A 6 -18.67 15.39 -34.67
CA ASP A 6 -17.43 16.14 -34.52
C ASP A 6 -17.20 16.51 -33.03
N ALA A 7 -18.25 16.96 -32.32
CA ALA A 7 -18.16 17.23 -30.88
C ALA A 7 -17.82 15.97 -30.05
N GLN A 8 -18.43 14.83 -30.34
CA GLN A 8 -18.15 13.56 -29.65
C GLN A 8 -16.73 13.04 -29.90
N ALA A 9 -16.21 13.24 -31.12
CA ALA A 9 -14.84 12.85 -31.45
C ALA A 9 -13.81 13.69 -30.68
N HIS A 10 -14.03 15.01 -30.60
CA HIS A 10 -13.17 15.91 -29.80
C HIS A 10 -13.22 15.59 -28.31
N GLU A 11 -14.42 15.34 -27.75
CA GLU A 11 -14.57 14.93 -26.35
C GLU A 11 -13.80 13.63 -26.05
N SER A 12 -13.86 12.66 -26.96
CA SER A 12 -13.15 11.37 -26.79
C SER A 12 -11.63 11.53 -26.88
N GLU A 13 -11.14 12.37 -27.80
CA GLU A 13 -9.70 12.65 -27.96
C GLU A 13 -9.14 13.39 -26.74
N ASP A 14 -9.85 14.40 -26.23
CA ASP A 14 -9.45 15.17 -25.06
C ASP A 14 -9.44 14.30 -23.80
N LYS A 15 -10.43 13.41 -23.66
CA LYS A 15 -10.47 12.44 -22.57
C LYS A 15 -9.28 11.49 -22.63
N ALA A 16 -8.97 10.93 -23.79
CA ALA A 16 -7.84 10.03 -23.97
C ALA A 16 -6.49 10.72 -23.68
N ARG A 17 -6.34 11.98 -24.13
CA ARG A 17 -5.14 12.79 -23.84
C ARG A 17 -4.98 13.04 -22.34
N ARG A 18 -6.08 13.35 -21.64
CA ARG A 18 -6.07 13.55 -20.20
C ARG A 18 -5.71 12.28 -19.45
N GLU A 19 -6.36 11.16 -19.75
CA GLU A 19 -6.09 9.87 -19.12
C GLU A 19 -4.63 9.44 -19.31
N LYS A 20 -4.06 9.73 -20.48
CA LYS A 20 -2.65 9.49 -20.77
C LYS A 20 -1.73 10.29 -19.84
N ILE A 21 -1.94 11.60 -19.76
CA ILE A 21 -1.13 12.49 -18.91
C ILE A 21 -1.29 12.11 -17.42
N ASP A 22 -2.51 11.82 -16.98
CA ASP A 22 -2.79 11.40 -15.60
C ASP A 22 -2.04 10.09 -15.27
N SER A 23 -2.01 9.13 -16.20
CA SER A 23 -1.28 7.87 -16.04
C SER A 23 0.23 8.08 -15.94
N ILE A 24 0.79 8.96 -16.77
CA ILE A 24 2.23 9.30 -16.74
C ILE A 24 2.60 9.97 -15.42
N ASN A 25 1.81 10.96 -14.98
CA ASN A 25 2.05 11.66 -13.72
C ASN A 25 1.93 10.73 -12.51
N ALA A 26 0.98 9.80 -12.52
CA ALA A 26 0.85 8.78 -11.49
C ALA A 26 2.06 7.84 -11.45
N ALA A 27 2.54 7.41 -12.62
CA ALA A 27 3.74 6.58 -12.75
C ALA A 27 4.99 7.26 -12.19
N ASP A 28 5.22 8.54 -12.56
CA ASP A 28 6.35 9.32 -12.07
C ASP A 28 6.29 9.52 -10.54
N SER A 29 5.10 9.81 -10.01
CA SER A 29 4.88 9.97 -8.58
C SER A 29 5.18 8.68 -7.81
N LEU A 30 4.71 7.54 -8.32
CA LEU A 30 4.94 6.23 -7.72
C LEU A 30 6.42 5.83 -7.77
N ALA A 31 7.08 6.06 -8.91
CA ALA A 31 8.51 5.82 -9.07
C ALA A 31 9.32 6.61 -8.04
N TYR A 32 9.06 7.91 -7.91
CA TYR A 32 9.73 8.78 -6.94
C TYR A 32 9.49 8.34 -5.49
N GLN A 33 8.24 8.03 -5.12
CA GLN A 33 7.91 7.56 -3.79
C GLN A 33 8.64 6.24 -3.48
N THR A 34 8.75 5.35 -4.45
CA THR A 34 9.45 4.08 -4.28
C THR A 34 10.95 4.28 -4.12
N GLU A 35 11.59 5.11 -4.94
CA GLU A 35 13.00 5.46 -4.78
C GLU A 35 13.30 6.04 -3.39
N LYS A 36 12.39 6.88 -2.88
CA LYS A 36 12.47 7.42 -1.53
C LYS A 36 12.39 6.30 -0.48
N ASN A 37 11.39 5.41 -0.56
CA ASN A 37 11.23 4.30 0.37
C ASN A 37 12.45 3.37 0.36
N LEU A 38 13.02 3.07 -0.82
CA LEU A 38 14.22 2.24 -0.94
C LEU A 38 15.44 2.88 -0.26
N ARG A 39 15.55 4.22 -0.30
CA ARG A 39 16.59 4.96 0.43
C ARG A 39 16.36 4.92 1.94
N GLU A 40 15.12 5.08 2.39
CA GLU A 40 14.76 5.06 3.81
C GLU A 40 14.89 3.68 4.44
N TRP A 41 14.56 2.63 3.71
CA TRP A 41 14.71 1.26 4.17
C TRP A 41 16.15 0.78 4.11
N GLY A 42 16.96 1.31 3.19
CA GLY A 42 18.42 1.22 3.20
C GLY A 42 18.94 -0.17 3.54
N ASP A 43 19.53 -0.30 4.73
CA ASP A 43 20.18 -1.52 5.24
C ASP A 43 19.21 -2.60 5.73
N LYS A 44 17.90 -2.29 5.84
CA LYS A 44 16.86 -3.25 6.19
C LYS A 44 16.41 -4.11 5.01
N LEU A 45 16.83 -3.76 3.79
CA LEU A 45 16.56 -4.52 2.57
C LEU A 45 17.75 -5.37 2.20
N ASP A 46 17.49 -6.59 1.75
CA ASP A 46 18.53 -7.38 1.09
C ASP A 46 18.84 -6.81 -0.33
N ALA A 47 20.02 -7.16 -0.85
CA ALA A 47 20.48 -6.64 -2.13
C ALA A 47 19.59 -7.06 -3.32
N ASP A 48 18.97 -8.24 -3.25
CA ASP A 48 18.08 -8.76 -4.29
C ASP A 48 16.76 -7.98 -4.32
N GLN A 49 16.17 -7.71 -3.16
CA GLN A 49 14.98 -6.86 -3.02
C GLN A 49 15.22 -5.46 -3.56
N LYS A 50 16.35 -4.85 -3.17
CA LYS A 50 16.71 -3.51 -3.64
C LYS A 50 16.90 -3.48 -5.15
N ALA A 51 17.56 -4.48 -5.72
CA ALA A 51 17.77 -4.58 -7.16
C ALA A 51 16.46 -4.78 -7.93
N LYS A 52 15.58 -5.68 -7.45
CA LYS A 52 14.26 -5.92 -8.06
C LYS A 52 13.38 -4.68 -8.06
N ALA A 53 13.29 -3.98 -6.94
CA ALA A 53 12.52 -2.76 -6.84
C ALA A 53 13.08 -1.65 -7.71
N GLN A 54 14.41 -1.47 -7.74
CA GLN A 54 15.05 -0.47 -8.61
C GLN A 54 14.80 -0.77 -10.10
N ALA A 55 14.92 -2.03 -10.52
CA ALA A 55 14.65 -2.42 -11.90
C ALA A 55 13.18 -2.17 -12.29
N ALA A 56 12.23 -2.43 -11.40
CA ALA A 56 10.82 -2.15 -11.62
C ALA A 56 10.52 -0.64 -11.70
N VAL A 57 11.17 0.17 -10.87
CA VAL A 57 11.13 1.65 -10.95
C VAL A 57 11.67 2.13 -12.29
N ASP A 58 12.83 1.63 -12.72
CA ASP A 58 13.46 2.06 -13.98
C ASP A 58 12.58 1.69 -15.18
N ARG A 59 11.98 0.50 -15.16
CA ARG A 59 10.99 0.07 -16.16
C ARG A 59 9.77 0.99 -16.19
N LEU A 60 9.22 1.35 -15.04
CA LEU A 60 8.06 2.25 -14.95
C LEU A 60 8.38 3.65 -15.50
N LYS A 61 9.56 4.19 -15.15
CA LYS A 61 10.02 5.50 -15.66
C LYS A 61 10.27 5.48 -17.17
N ASP A 62 10.81 4.39 -17.70
CA ASP A 62 11.01 4.23 -19.13
C ASP A 62 9.67 4.13 -19.89
N ALA A 63 8.71 3.38 -19.36
CA ALA A 63 7.35 3.30 -19.89
C ALA A 63 6.64 4.67 -19.89
N ALA A 64 6.78 5.43 -18.80
CA ALA A 64 6.27 6.78 -18.68
C ALA A 64 6.87 7.73 -19.73
N LYS A 65 8.19 7.67 -19.95
CA LYS A 65 8.89 8.47 -20.99
C LYS A 65 8.48 8.11 -22.40
N ARG A 66 8.22 6.83 -22.67
CA ARG A 66 7.72 6.33 -23.95
C ARG A 66 6.22 6.52 -24.13
N GLU A 67 5.55 7.01 -23.09
CA GLU A 67 4.12 7.21 -23.02
C GLU A 67 3.28 5.95 -23.36
N ASP A 68 3.82 4.78 -23.02
CA ASP A 68 3.20 3.47 -23.28
C ASP A 68 2.26 3.11 -22.13
N LEU A 69 0.96 3.36 -22.30
CA LEU A 69 -0.04 3.16 -21.25
C LEU A 69 -0.19 1.70 -20.80
N ASN A 70 0.00 0.75 -21.70
CA ASN A 70 -0.09 -0.67 -21.36
C ASN A 70 1.10 -1.07 -20.49
N GLU A 71 2.30 -0.61 -20.87
CA GLU A 71 3.52 -0.87 -20.13
C GLU A 71 3.54 -0.12 -18.80
N ILE A 72 3.04 1.12 -18.74
CA ILE A 72 2.87 1.88 -17.48
C ILE A 72 2.00 1.10 -16.52
N LYS A 73 0.85 0.57 -16.98
CA LYS A 73 -0.05 -0.22 -16.14
C LYS A 73 0.63 -1.49 -15.64
N SER A 74 1.25 -2.27 -16.54
CA SER A 74 1.94 -3.50 -16.18
C SER A 74 3.11 -3.27 -15.20
N ALA A 75 3.91 -2.23 -15.44
CA ALA A 75 5.03 -1.88 -14.59
C ALA A 75 4.57 -1.35 -13.22
N THR A 76 3.46 -0.60 -13.17
CA THR A 76 2.82 -0.15 -11.93
C THR A 76 2.38 -1.34 -11.08
N ASP A 77 1.66 -2.29 -11.67
CA ASP A 77 1.20 -3.49 -10.97
C ASP A 77 2.37 -4.33 -10.45
N ALA A 78 3.41 -4.52 -11.29
CA ALA A 78 4.62 -5.23 -10.89
C ALA A 78 5.36 -4.53 -9.74
N LEU A 79 5.49 -3.19 -9.79
CA LEU A 79 6.13 -2.41 -8.75
C LEU A 79 5.36 -2.51 -7.43
N ASN A 80 4.03 -2.38 -7.46
CA ASN A 80 3.18 -2.51 -6.28
C ASN A 80 3.34 -3.89 -5.61
N ASN A 81 3.37 -4.96 -6.41
CA ASN A 81 3.57 -6.33 -5.89
C ASN A 81 4.94 -6.47 -5.19
N ILE A 82 6.01 -5.99 -5.82
CA ILE A 82 7.36 -6.01 -5.23
C ILE A 82 7.38 -5.22 -3.91
N MET A 83 6.73 -4.05 -3.88
CA MET A 83 6.67 -3.22 -2.68
C MET A 83 5.88 -3.87 -1.55
N HIS A 84 4.78 -4.58 -1.86
CA HIS A 84 4.04 -5.37 -0.87
C HIS A 84 4.89 -6.51 -0.30
N GLU A 85 5.63 -7.25 -1.14
CA GLU A 85 6.52 -8.31 -0.70
C GLU A 85 7.63 -7.77 0.22
N ILE A 86 8.21 -6.63 -0.14
CA ILE A 86 9.23 -5.97 0.68
C ILE A 86 8.65 -5.53 2.02
N ALA A 87 7.49 -4.88 2.02
CA ALA A 87 6.83 -4.42 3.24
C ALA A 87 6.49 -5.59 4.18
N ALA A 88 5.98 -6.70 3.64
CA ALA A 88 5.68 -7.91 4.40
C ALA A 88 6.93 -8.49 5.08
N LYS A 89 8.05 -8.56 4.36
CA LYS A 89 9.32 -9.02 4.97
C LYS A 89 9.84 -8.05 6.03
N LEU A 90 9.75 -6.74 5.78
CA LEU A 90 10.22 -5.74 6.73
C LEU A 90 9.41 -5.78 8.05
N TYR A 91 8.10 -5.98 7.95
CA TYR A 91 7.25 -6.18 9.13
C TYR A 91 7.60 -7.48 9.87
N ALA A 92 7.83 -8.58 9.16
CA ALA A 92 8.25 -9.85 9.75
C ALA A 92 9.64 -9.79 10.41
N GLN A 93 10.52 -8.90 9.95
CA GLN A 93 11.84 -8.67 10.55
C GLN A 93 11.80 -7.73 11.76
N THR A 94 10.68 -7.06 12.01
CA THR A 94 10.52 -6.21 13.20
C THR A 94 10.12 -7.10 14.38
N PRO A 95 10.99 -7.32 15.39
CA PRO A 95 10.62 -8.12 16.54
C PRO A 95 9.43 -7.47 17.26
N PRO A 96 8.47 -8.24 17.81
CA PRO A 96 7.44 -7.67 18.65
C PRO A 96 8.11 -6.90 19.81
N PRO A 97 7.67 -5.67 20.13
CA PRO A 97 8.17 -4.94 21.27
C PRO A 97 7.84 -5.76 22.54
N GLY A 98 8.82 -6.49 23.06
CA GLY A 98 8.65 -7.39 24.21
C GLY A 98 9.40 -8.73 24.13
N GLY A 99 10.05 -9.07 23.02
CA GLY A 99 10.85 -10.29 22.91
C GLY A 99 12.21 -10.20 23.63
N GLN A 100 12.21 -10.27 24.95
CA GLN A 100 13.44 -10.49 25.73
C GLN A 100 13.88 -11.96 25.54
N PRO A 101 15.16 -12.24 25.21
CA PRO A 101 15.63 -13.62 25.12
C PRO A 101 15.58 -14.25 26.50
N GLY A 102 14.93 -15.42 26.58
CA GLY A 102 14.81 -16.20 27.80
C GLY A 102 16.18 -16.46 28.42
N ASN A 103 16.38 -15.95 29.63
CA ASN A 103 17.43 -16.40 30.53
C ASN A 103 16.76 -17.11 31.71
N GLY A 104 16.97 -18.43 31.80
CA GLY A 104 16.52 -19.24 32.91
C GLY A 104 17.11 -18.74 34.22
N GLY A 105 16.26 -18.59 35.25
CA GLY A 105 16.66 -18.14 36.57
C GLY A 105 15.50 -18.22 37.55
N ASN A 106 15.47 -19.33 38.28
CA ASN A 106 14.63 -19.67 39.42
C ASN A 106 14.35 -18.51 40.41
N GLY A 107 13.10 -18.38 40.90
CA GLY A 107 12.74 -17.39 41.92
C GLY A 107 11.26 -17.41 42.31
N SER A 108 10.89 -18.41 43.12
CA SER A 108 9.59 -18.58 43.79
C SER A 108 9.13 -17.36 44.62
N THR A 109 7.81 -17.26 44.77
CA THR A 109 7.04 -16.79 45.95
C THR A 109 6.44 -15.38 45.87
N GLY A 110 5.12 -15.29 46.10
CA GLY A 110 4.56 -14.16 46.85
C GLY A 110 3.22 -13.58 46.38
N SER A 111 2.13 -14.30 46.68
CA SER A 111 0.81 -13.81 47.10
C SER A 111 0.43 -12.32 46.96
N GLY A 112 -0.76 -12.06 46.42
CA GLY A 112 -1.57 -10.95 46.95
C GLY A 112 -2.68 -10.36 46.09
N ARG A 113 -3.90 -10.90 46.26
CA ARG A 113 -5.18 -10.15 46.40
C ARG A 113 -5.77 -9.42 45.18
N GLN A 114 -6.71 -10.12 44.54
CA GLN A 114 -8.14 -9.78 44.46
C GLN A 114 -8.57 -8.34 44.82
N SER A 115 -9.15 -7.62 43.86
CA SER A 115 -10.46 -6.93 44.02
C SER A 115 -10.88 -6.20 42.73
N GLU A 116 -11.89 -6.76 42.05
CA GLU A 116 -12.95 -5.94 41.43
C GLU A 116 -13.92 -5.51 42.55
N PRO A 117 -14.55 -4.33 42.45
CA PRO A 117 -15.93 -4.35 41.97
C PRO A 117 -16.29 -3.23 40.99
N ASN A 118 -17.12 -3.62 40.04
CA ASN A 118 -18.00 -2.84 39.18
C ASN A 118 -18.88 -1.82 39.94
N SER A 119 -18.93 -0.56 39.47
CA SER A 119 -20.17 0.23 39.25
C SER A 119 -19.85 1.69 38.87
N GLY A 120 -20.45 2.23 37.80
CA GLY A 120 -20.38 3.67 37.53
C GLY A 120 -20.60 4.15 36.09
N GLN A 121 -21.68 3.70 35.47
CA GLN A 121 -22.41 4.28 34.32
C GLN A 121 -22.02 5.71 33.85
N GLY A 122 -21.66 5.87 32.56
CA GLY A 122 -21.61 7.18 31.91
C GLY A 122 -21.14 7.20 30.44
N LYS A 123 -22.11 7.40 29.52
CA LYS A 123 -22.02 7.85 28.11
C LYS A 123 -21.86 6.80 26.98
N LYS A 124 -22.97 6.59 26.25
CA LYS A 124 -23.03 6.24 24.80
C LYS A 124 -22.84 7.53 23.96
N PRO A 125 -22.82 7.53 22.60
CA PRO A 125 -22.71 6.44 21.61
C PRO A 125 -21.63 6.72 20.52
N ALA A 126 -21.13 5.70 19.82
CA ALA A 126 -20.61 5.87 18.46
C ALA A 126 -20.48 4.52 17.74
N GLY A 127 -21.03 4.44 16.53
CA GLY A 127 -20.63 3.48 15.50
C GLY A 127 -21.59 2.32 15.30
N ASP A 128 -22.67 2.54 14.55
CA ASP A 128 -23.41 1.50 13.85
C ASP A 128 -22.42 0.65 13.05
N ALA A 129 -22.34 -0.63 13.41
CA ALA A 129 -21.82 -1.67 12.52
C ALA A 129 -22.87 -1.84 11.42
N VAL A 130 -22.57 -1.36 10.22
CA VAL A 130 -23.46 -1.56 9.07
C VAL A 130 -23.22 -2.97 8.57
N ASP A 131 -24.21 -3.81 8.84
CA ASP A 131 -24.34 -5.18 8.41
C ASP A 131 -24.24 -5.29 6.88
N ALA A 132 -23.62 -6.39 6.47
CA ALA A 132 -23.46 -6.77 5.09
C ALA A 132 -24.78 -7.28 4.53
N ASP A 133 -25.37 -6.57 3.56
CA ASP A 133 -26.37 -7.15 2.68
C ASP A 133 -25.86 -7.18 1.24
N PHE A 134 -25.51 -8.40 0.84
CA PHE A 134 -25.11 -8.84 -0.48
C PHE A 134 -26.38 -9.12 -1.29
N GLU A 135 -26.74 -8.22 -2.21
CA GLU A 135 -27.85 -8.46 -3.14
C GLU A 135 -27.33 -9.22 -4.37
N VAL A 136 -27.60 -10.53 -4.41
CA VAL A 136 -27.46 -11.33 -5.64
C VAL A 136 -28.69 -11.08 -6.48
N VAL A 137 -28.54 -10.27 -7.53
CA VAL A 137 -29.54 -10.17 -8.58
C VAL A 137 -29.24 -11.26 -9.61
N ASN A 138 -30.13 -12.25 -9.69
CA ASN A 138 -30.31 -13.11 -10.85
C ASN A 138 -31.59 -12.73 -11.56
#